data_AF-S7Q1I1-F1
#
_entry.id   AF-S7Q1I1-F1
#
_cell.length_a   1.000
_cell.length_b   1.000
_cell.length_c   1.000
_cell.angle_alpha   90.00
_cell.angle_beta   90.00
_cell.angle_gamma   90.00
#
_symmetry.space_group_name_H-M   'P 1'
#
loop_
_entity.id
_entity.type
_entity.pdbx_description
1 polymer ?
#
loop_
_entity_poly.entity_id
_entity_poly.type
_entity_poly.pdbx_seq_one_letter_code
_entity_poly.pdbx_strand_id
1 'polypeptide(L)' 'VRKAVEHKLALLHEAGYVHGDVRDVNVLVCGADGSGEKDVLLVDWDWAGRGAEARYP' A
#
# COMPACT_ATOMS: atom_id res chain seq x y z
N VAL A 1 10.98 -2.99 4.08
CA VAL A 1 10.22 -2.16 3.10
C VAL A 1 9.44 -3.03 2.13
N ARG A 2 10.04 -3.74 1.15
CA ARG A 2 9.29 -4.59 0.19
C ARG A 2 8.27 -5.54 0.87
N LYS A 3 8.72 -6.34 1.86
CA LYS A 3 7.84 -7.23 2.62
C LYS A 3 6.70 -6.51 3.35
N ALA A 4 6.97 -5.31 3.87
CA ALA A 4 5.96 -4.50 4.54
C ALA A 4 4.92 -3.98 3.54
N VAL A 5 5.36 -3.55 2.35
CA VAL A 5 4.46 -3.15 1.25
C VAL A 5 3.59 -4.33 0.82
N GLU A 6 4.19 -5.51 0.58
CA GLU A 6 3.47 -6.73 0.22
C GLU A 6 2.43 -7.11 1.28
N HIS A 7 2.78 -6.98 2.58
CA HIS A 7 1.85 -7.24 3.67
C HIS A 7 0.67 -6.25 3.71
N LYS A 8 0.91 -4.93 3.59
CA LYS A 8 -0.19 -3.94 3.55
C LYS A 8 -1.08 -4.12 2.32
N LEU A 9 -0.51 -4.49 1.17
CA LEU A 9 -1.29 -4.80 -0.04
C LEU A 9 -2.12 -6.07 0.12
N ALA A 10 -1.60 -7.11 0.78
CA ALA A 10 -2.37 -8.31 1.08
C ALA A 10 -3.62 -7.98 1.91
N LEU A 11 -3.47 -7.18 2.98
CA LEU A 11 -4.60 -6.72 3.79
C LEU A 11 -5.64 -5.94 2.98
N LEU A 12 -5.18 -5.08 2.07
CA LEU A 12 -6.06 -4.31 1.18
C LEU A 12 -6.84 -5.22 0.22
N HIS A 13 -6.15 -6.20 -0.38
CA HIS A 13 -6.73 -7.16 -1.31
C HIS A 13 -7.71 -8.13 -0.63
N GLU A 14 -7.41 -8.58 0.59
CA GLU A 14 -8.33 -9.39 1.42
C GLU A 14 -9.64 -8.65 1.71
N ALA A 15 -9.57 -7.32 1.87
CA ALA A 15 -10.75 -6.48 2.00
C ALA A 15 -11.49 -6.21 0.68
N GLY A 16 -10.99 -6.73 -0.45
CA GLY A 16 -11.59 -6.58 -1.78
C GLY A 16 -11.26 -5.27 -2.48
N TYR A 17 -10.23 -4.55 -2.03
CA TYR A 17 -9.78 -3.28 -2.60
C TYR A 17 -8.43 -3.41 -3.29
N VAL A 18 -8.11 -2.47 -4.16
CA VAL A 18 -6.79 -2.27 -4.77
C VAL A 18 -6.39 -0.80 -4.61
N HIS A 19 -5.09 -0.52 -4.52
CA HIS A 19 -4.58 0.86 -4.43
C HIS A 19 -4.56 1.57 -5.80
N GLY A 20 -4.41 0.82 -6.89
CA GLY A 20 -4.37 1.35 -8.25
C GLY A 20 -3.03 1.92 -8.68
N ASP A 21 -2.31 2.64 -7.81
CA ASP A 21 -1.07 3.35 -8.17
C ASP A 21 0.10 3.09 -7.19
N VAL A 22 0.54 1.83 -7.09
CA VAL A 22 1.65 1.45 -6.20
C VAL A 22 2.99 1.77 -6.87
N ARG A 23 3.72 2.74 -6.31
CA ARG A 23 5.04 3.18 -6.75
C ARG A 23 5.85 3.70 -5.56
N ASP A 24 7.17 3.77 -5.70
CA ASP A 24 8.07 4.16 -4.60
C ASP A 24 7.71 5.50 -3.95
N VAL A 25 7.26 6.48 -4.75
CA VAL A 25 6.86 7.81 -4.25
C VAL A 25 5.55 7.79 -3.46
N ASN A 26 4.75 6.74 -3.60
CA ASN A 26 3.47 6.53 -2.90
C ASN A 26 3.62 5.60 -1.67
N VAL A 27 4.86 5.30 -1.28
CA VAL A 27 5.18 4.47 -0.11
C VAL A 27 5.98 5.30 0.90
N LEU A 28 5.34 5.66 2.01
CA LEU A 28 6.02 6.30 3.13
C LEU A 28 6.67 5.24 4.01
N VAL A 29 7.99 5.31 4.18
CA VAL A 29 8.72 4.45 5.11
C VAL A 29 8.67 5.06 6.50
N CYS A 30 8.05 4.35 7.45
CA CYS A 30 8.02 4.76 8.84
C CYS A 30 9.29 4.26 9.55
N GLY A 31 10.01 5.19 10.19
CA GLY A 31 11.23 4.89 10.93
C GLY A 31 10.94 4.23 12.27
N ALA A 32 11.69 3.18 12.56
CA ALA A 32 11.56 2.34 13.75
C ALA A 32 11.51 3.15 15.04
N ASP A 33 10.55 2.82 15.88
CA ASP A 33 10.47 3.07 17.32
C ASP A 33 11.64 2.42 18.12
N GLY A 34 12.84 2.35 17.54
CA GLY A 34 14.01 1.68 18.09
C GLY A 34 14.02 0.15 17.91
N SER A 35 12.94 -0.45 17.39
CA SER A 35 12.79 -1.90 17.19
C SER A 35 13.54 -2.47 15.98
N GLY A 36 13.99 -1.62 15.06
CA GLY A 36 14.62 -2.03 13.79
C GLY A 36 13.65 -2.52 12.71
N GLU A 37 12.37 -2.69 13.01
CA GLU A 37 11.34 -2.97 12.00
C GLU A 37 10.93 -1.70 11.26
N LYS A 38 10.94 -1.77 9.92
CA LYS A 38 10.50 -0.68 9.04
C LYS A 38 9.07 -0.97 8.59
N ASP A 39 8.09 -0.27 9.17
CA ASP A 39 6.72 -0.27 8.66
C ASP A 39 6.56 0.71 7.50
N VAL A 40 5.46 0.59 6.76
CA VAL A 40 5.13 1.46 5.63
C VAL A 40 3.69 1.93 5.68
N LEU A 41 3.45 3.11 5.12
CA LEU A 41 2.13 3.67 4.84
C LEU A 41 1.98 3.86 3.33
N LEU A 42 0.88 3.34 2.77
CA LEU A 42 0.49 3.62 1.39
C LEU A 42 -0.29 4.94 1.36
N VAL A 43 0.05 5.82 0.42
CA VAL A 43 -0.55 7.15 0.24
C VAL A 43 -0.91 7.36 -1.23
N ASP A 44 -1.64 8.44 -1.54
CA ASP A 44 -2.13 8.74 -2.89
C ASP A 44 -3.18 7.71 -3.38
N TRP A 45 -4.37 7.80 -2.77
CA TRP A 45 -5.49 6.85 -2.94
C TRP A 45 -6.46 7.23 -4.06
N ASP A 46 -6.11 8.21 -4.89
CA ASP A 46 -7.02 8.73 -5.92
C ASP A 46 -7.45 7.65 -6.92
N TRP A 47 -6.61 6.60 -7.10
CA TRP A 47 -6.87 5.48 -8.01
C TRP A 47 -7.24 4.18 -7.28
N ALA A 48 -7.50 4.26 -5.98
CA ALA A 48 -7.94 3.13 -5.21
C ALA A 48 -9.42 2.84 -5.45
N GLY A 49 -9.80 1.57 -5.31
CA GLY A 49 -11.17 1.15 -5.51
C GLY A 49 -11.37 -0.33 -5.24
N ARG A 50 -12.59 -0.82 -5.44
CA ARG A 50 -12.86 -2.26 -5.37
C ARG A 50 -12.12 -2.99 -6.49
N GLY A 51 -11.60 -4.18 -6.18
CA GLY A 51 -10.95 -5.04 -7.16
C GLY A 51 -11.88 -5.30 -8.35
N ALA A 52 -11.32 -5.24 -9.56
CA ALA A 52 -12.04 -5.36 -10.85
C ALA A 52 -13.03 -4.23 -11.22
N GLU A 53 -13.32 -3.30 -10.31
CA GLU A 53 -14.11 -2.09 -10.58
C GLU A 53 -13.23 -0.85 -10.79
N ALA A 54 -12.05 -0.83 -10.17
CA ALA A 54 -11.04 0.20 -10.42
C ALA A 54 -10.62 0.18 -11.90
N ARG A 55 -10.83 1.30 -12.59
CA ARG A 55 -10.48 1.47 -14.01
C ARG A 55 -9.43 2.57 -14.15
N TYR A 56 -8.35 2.26 -14.84
CA TYR A 56 -7.50 3.27 -15.44
C TYR A 56 -8.24 3.94 -16.61
N PRO A 57 -8.08 5.26 -16.83
CA PRO A 57 -8.45 5.90 -18.09
C PRO A 57 -7.89 5.20 -19.32
#